data_AF-A0A2J7RPL7-F1
#
_entry.id   AF-A0A2J7RPL7-F1
#
_cell.length_a   1.000
_cell.length_b   1.000
_cell.length_c   1.000
_cell.angle_alpha   90.00
_cell.angle_beta   90.00
_cell.angle_gamma   90.00
#
_symmetry.space_group_name_H-M   'P 1'
#
loop_
_entity.id
_entity.type
_entity.pdbx_description
1 polymer ?
#
loop_
_entity_poly.entity_id
_entity_poly.type
_entity_poly.pdbx_seq_one_letter_code
_entity_poly.pdbx_strand_id
1 'polypeptide(L)'
;MYFFVHEDNIEFEKQENGSQMRLPSGEGSGVKGMFLWNQAMFVISQLLTAGLLHINELDPIRRYLPSYNRPRTAGRYSAFQQGTATDLVVQIVLIAESMRLQAMMATYGIQTQTPHEVEPVQIWSSRELVKVYKQLGVNSKLNLNGRPVRPIGALGTSKVYRVCGMTVLCYPLIFEVSEFYLYRDMALLIDDIKTELQFVGRYWRLSGRPTVCLLIREEHMRDPQFKEMLDLLAMLKKGYCDGMKVRIGRLQNLISSSCIEHLDFMNTVDTSEMTFQQFRQLEHEYIGYQSLTDVPRALQYTEDPKTFQLRTILRTCTIMQGAYDTG
;
A
#
# COMPACT_ATOMS: atom_id res chain seq x y z
N MET A 1 29.91 -3.77 -28.33
CA MET A 1 30.66 -2.61 -27.82
C MET A 1 29.79 -1.39 -28.00
N TYR A 2 29.60 -0.58 -26.97
CA TYR A 2 29.18 0.80 -27.20
C TYR A 2 30.44 1.65 -27.42
N PHE A 3 30.32 2.65 -28.28
CA PHE A 3 31.42 3.53 -28.62
C PHE A 3 31.20 4.88 -27.97
N PHE A 4 32.26 5.52 -27.51
CA PHE A 4 32.23 6.82 -26.87
C PHE A 4 33.17 7.79 -27.59
N VAL A 5 32.89 9.08 -27.50
CA VAL A 5 33.79 10.14 -27.97
C VAL A 5 34.68 10.55 -26.80
N HIS A 6 35.98 10.72 -27.04
CA HIS A 6 36.92 11.17 -26.01
C HIS A 6 36.54 12.57 -25.50
N GLU A 7 36.79 12.85 -24.22
CA GLU A 7 36.34 14.08 -23.55
C GLU A 7 36.77 15.36 -24.29
N ASP A 8 38.03 15.40 -24.74
CA ASP A 8 38.60 16.52 -25.50
C ASP A 8 37.86 16.83 -26.81
N ASN A 9 37.15 15.84 -27.36
CA ASN A 9 36.50 15.92 -28.67
C ASN A 9 34.98 16.12 -28.57
N ILE A 10 34.42 16.20 -27.35
CA ILE A 10 32.97 16.33 -27.16
C ILE A 10 32.43 17.63 -27.76
N GLU A 11 33.14 18.76 -27.58
CA GLU A 11 32.69 20.06 -28.11
C GLU A 11 32.67 20.09 -29.64
N PHE A 12 33.61 19.41 -30.29
CA PHE A 12 33.63 19.30 -31.75
C PHE A 12 32.52 18.38 -32.28
N GLU A 13 32.22 17.26 -31.61
CA GLU A 13 31.08 16.39 -31.96
C GLU A 13 29.73 17.12 -31.80
N LYS A 14 29.59 18.00 -30.79
CA LYS A 14 28.37 18.82 -30.61
C LYS A 14 28.17 19.85 -31.72
N GLN A 15 29.25 20.39 -32.26
CA GLN A 15 29.18 21.37 -33.36
C GLN A 15 28.82 20.69 -34.69
N GLU A 16 29.37 19.49 -34.95
CA GLU A 16 29.07 18.70 -36.14
C GLU A 16 28.95 17.20 -35.79
N ASN A 17 27.69 16.73 -35.72
CA ASN A 17 27.36 15.36 -35.30
C ASN A 17 28.00 14.30 -36.21
N GLY A 18 28.75 13.36 -35.63
CA GLY A 18 29.42 12.28 -36.35
C GLY A 18 30.78 12.66 -36.94
N SER A 19 31.31 13.85 -36.64
CA SER A 19 32.64 14.30 -37.08
C SER A 19 33.77 13.60 -36.33
N GLN A 20 33.56 13.18 -35.09
CA GLN A 20 34.60 12.64 -34.23
C GLN A 20 34.67 11.11 -34.26
N MET A 21 35.90 10.59 -34.19
CA MET A 21 36.13 9.14 -34.10
C MET A 21 35.65 8.61 -32.76
N ARG A 22 34.74 7.62 -32.78
CA ARG A 22 34.23 6.98 -31.57
C ARG A 22 35.09 5.77 -31.21
N LEU A 23 35.58 5.74 -29.98
CA LEU A 23 36.41 4.67 -29.45
C LEU A 23 35.55 3.59 -28.79
N PRO A 24 35.94 2.31 -28.90
CA PRO A 24 35.24 1.24 -28.21
C PRO A 24 35.41 1.35 -26.69
N SER A 25 34.32 1.32 -25.93
CA SER A 25 34.39 1.28 -24.46
C SER A 25 34.62 -0.15 -23.95
N GLY A 26 35.58 -0.29 -23.02
CA GLY A 26 35.78 -1.52 -22.25
C GLY A 26 34.80 -1.67 -21.08
N GLU A 27 34.18 -0.59 -20.62
CA GLU A 27 33.18 -0.62 -19.56
C GLU A 27 31.87 -1.24 -20.07
N GLY A 28 31.16 -1.99 -19.23
CA GLY A 28 29.91 -2.69 -19.60
C GLY A 28 30.04 -3.78 -20.68
N SER A 29 31.22 -3.95 -21.26
CA SER A 29 31.59 -5.08 -22.10
C SER A 29 32.05 -6.20 -21.17
N GLY A 30 31.32 -7.31 -21.09
CA GLY A 30 31.68 -8.43 -20.22
C GLY A 30 33.04 -9.06 -20.57
N VAL A 31 33.33 -10.24 -20.01
CA VAL A 31 34.63 -10.96 -20.03
C VAL A 31 35.27 -11.18 -21.43
N LYS A 32 34.63 -10.79 -22.54
CA LYS A 32 35.15 -10.92 -23.92
C LYS A 32 34.85 -9.73 -24.85
N GLY A 33 34.60 -8.53 -24.35
CA GLY A 33 34.25 -7.39 -25.24
C GLY A 33 32.83 -7.48 -25.86
N MET A 34 32.06 -8.50 -25.46
CA MET A 34 30.71 -8.74 -25.95
C MET A 34 29.71 -7.86 -25.19
N PHE A 35 29.04 -7.00 -25.93
CA PHE A 35 27.93 -6.22 -25.41
C PHE A 35 26.61 -6.97 -25.69
N LEU A 36 26.11 -7.67 -24.66
CA LEU A 36 24.99 -8.59 -24.78
C LEU A 36 23.73 -7.92 -25.33
N TRP A 37 23.50 -6.64 -25.05
CA TRP A 37 22.35 -5.90 -25.55
C TRP A 37 22.38 -5.74 -27.08
N ASN A 38 23.51 -5.29 -27.66
CA ASN A 38 23.61 -5.17 -29.12
C ASN A 38 23.52 -6.53 -29.80
N GLN A 39 24.10 -7.57 -29.20
CA GLN A 39 23.99 -8.93 -29.74
C GLN A 39 22.53 -9.42 -29.71
N ALA A 40 21.81 -9.19 -28.62
CA ALA A 40 20.39 -9.51 -28.54
C ALA A 40 19.57 -8.72 -29.58
N MET A 41 19.81 -7.42 -29.75
CA MET A 41 19.12 -6.60 -30.76
C MET A 41 19.43 -7.06 -32.19
N PHE A 42 20.68 -7.44 -32.47
CA PHE A 42 21.08 -7.98 -33.77
C PHE A 42 20.40 -9.32 -34.07
N VAL A 43 20.36 -10.24 -33.09
CA VAL A 43 19.65 -11.51 -33.25
C VAL A 43 18.16 -11.28 -33.45
N ILE A 44 17.53 -10.40 -32.66
CA ILE A 44 16.12 -10.05 -32.81
C ILE A 44 15.84 -9.45 -34.20
N SER A 45 16.69 -8.56 -34.71
CA SER A 45 16.49 -7.95 -36.03
C SER A 45 16.66 -8.96 -37.16
N GLN A 46 17.61 -9.91 -37.04
CA GLN A 46 17.76 -11.02 -37.98
C GLN A 46 16.52 -11.92 -37.99
N LEU A 47 15.97 -12.24 -36.81
CA LEU A 47 14.75 -13.06 -36.71
C LEU A 47 13.53 -12.37 -37.34
N LEU A 48 13.39 -11.06 -37.12
CA LEU A 48 12.31 -10.25 -37.72
C LEU A 48 12.45 -10.16 -39.25
N THR A 49 13.66 -9.88 -39.75
CA THR A 49 13.91 -9.75 -41.21
C THR A 49 13.81 -11.09 -41.94
N ALA A 50 14.15 -12.20 -41.29
CA ALA A 50 13.95 -13.55 -41.81
C ALA A 50 12.50 -14.04 -41.72
N GLY A 51 11.59 -13.28 -41.10
CA GLY A 51 10.18 -13.67 -40.91
C GLY A 51 9.98 -14.83 -39.91
N LEU A 52 10.99 -15.15 -39.11
CA LEU A 52 10.94 -16.21 -38.09
C LEU A 52 10.30 -15.73 -36.78
N LEU A 53 10.20 -14.42 -36.59
CA LEU A 53 9.57 -13.77 -35.44
C LEU A 53 8.60 -12.70 -35.94
N HIS A 54 7.37 -12.69 -35.43
CA HIS A 54 6.41 -11.65 -35.74
C HIS A 54 6.51 -10.48 -34.74
N ILE A 55 6.22 -9.25 -35.17
CA ILE A 55 6.32 -8.06 -34.29
C ILE A 55 5.46 -8.17 -33.01
N ASN A 56 4.32 -8.87 -33.10
CA ASN A 56 3.43 -9.13 -31.96
C ASN A 56 4.01 -10.10 -30.93
N GLU A 57 5.05 -10.87 -31.28
CA GLU A 57 5.68 -11.87 -30.41
C GLU A 57 6.83 -11.28 -29.59
N LEU A 58 7.34 -10.09 -29.95
CA LEU A 58 8.34 -9.35 -29.17
C LEU A 58 7.85 -9.00 -27.77
N ASP A 59 6.56 -8.73 -27.64
CA ASP A 59 5.92 -8.35 -26.39
C ASP A 59 4.65 -9.18 -26.16
N PRO A 60 4.78 -10.42 -25.65
CA PRO A 60 3.65 -11.33 -25.44
C PRO A 60 2.57 -10.76 -24.51
N ILE A 61 2.95 -9.82 -23.64
CA ILE A 61 2.05 -9.15 -22.68
C ILE A 61 1.56 -7.78 -23.18
N ARG A 62 1.96 -7.38 -24.39
CA ARG A 62 1.60 -6.12 -25.07
C ARG A 62 1.64 -4.90 -24.15
N ARG A 63 2.71 -4.74 -23.37
CA ARG A 63 2.97 -3.54 -22.54
C ARG A 63 2.89 -2.23 -23.31
N TYR A 64 3.19 -2.25 -24.61
CA TYR A 64 3.02 -1.08 -25.50
C TYR A 64 1.56 -0.61 -25.62
N LEU A 65 0.59 -1.49 -25.36
CA LEU A 65 -0.82 -1.13 -25.30
C LEU A 65 -1.19 -0.55 -23.93
N PRO A 66 -2.20 0.34 -23.86
CA PRO A 66 -2.84 0.72 -22.61
C PRO A 66 -3.27 -0.51 -21.81
N SER A 67 -3.20 -0.45 -20.48
CA SER A 67 -3.44 -1.60 -19.58
C SER A 67 -4.74 -2.36 -19.85
N TYR A 68 -5.80 -1.66 -20.27
CA TYR A 68 -7.11 -2.24 -20.58
C TYR A 68 -7.16 -2.99 -21.92
N ASN A 69 -6.23 -2.72 -22.85
CA ASN A 69 -6.10 -3.37 -24.16
C ASN A 69 -5.09 -4.53 -24.17
N ARG A 70 -4.42 -4.79 -23.04
CA ARG A 70 -3.44 -5.87 -22.92
C ARG A 70 -4.14 -7.24 -22.89
N PRO A 71 -3.49 -8.30 -23.40
CA PRO A 71 -4.03 -9.66 -23.34
C PRO A 71 -4.42 -10.01 -21.90
N ARG A 72 -5.66 -10.46 -21.73
CA ARG A 72 -6.14 -10.93 -20.43
C ARG A 72 -5.79 -12.40 -20.31
N THR A 73 -4.98 -12.74 -19.31
CA THR A 73 -4.85 -14.13 -18.90
C THR A 73 -6.17 -14.54 -18.24
N ALA A 74 -6.77 -15.65 -18.67
CA ALA A 74 -7.90 -16.23 -17.97
C ALA A 74 -7.51 -16.49 -16.50
N GLY A 75 -8.37 -16.08 -15.54
CA GLY A 75 -8.13 -16.27 -14.11
C GLY A 75 -7.56 -15.07 -13.34
N ARG A 76 -7.41 -13.87 -13.94
CA ARG A 76 -7.17 -12.64 -13.16
C ARG A 76 -8.49 -12.00 -12.73
N TYR A 77 -8.64 -11.78 -11.42
CA TYR A 77 -9.88 -11.27 -10.82
C TYR A 77 -9.95 -9.73 -10.83
N SER A 78 -8.82 -9.02 -10.69
CA SER A 78 -8.77 -7.59 -10.98
C SER A 78 -8.46 -7.30 -12.45
N ALA A 79 -9.45 -6.74 -13.14
CA ALA A 79 -9.31 -6.33 -14.54
C ALA A 79 -9.15 -4.80 -14.62
N PHE A 80 -8.17 -4.35 -15.41
CA PHE A 80 -8.07 -2.93 -15.72
C PHE A 80 -9.20 -2.52 -16.68
N GLN A 81 -9.91 -1.46 -16.31
CA GLN A 81 -10.96 -0.84 -17.12
C GLN A 81 -10.37 0.28 -17.99
N GLN A 82 -11.07 0.59 -19.09
CA GLN A 82 -10.73 1.71 -19.95
C GLN A 82 -11.07 3.02 -19.24
N GLY A 83 -10.04 3.71 -18.73
CA GLY A 83 -10.20 4.99 -18.02
C GLY A 83 -10.80 4.83 -16.62
N THR A 84 -11.06 5.97 -15.96
CA THR A 84 -11.87 6.01 -14.73
C THR A 84 -13.32 5.83 -15.12
N ALA A 85 -14.07 4.98 -14.41
CA ALA A 85 -15.52 4.97 -14.56
C ALA A 85 -16.08 6.38 -14.27
N THR A 86 -16.91 6.92 -15.16
CA THR A 86 -17.49 8.27 -15.03
C THR A 86 -18.41 8.40 -13.81
N ASP A 87 -18.94 7.27 -13.31
CA ASP A 87 -19.69 7.17 -12.05
C ASP A 87 -18.92 6.40 -10.97
N LEU A 88 -17.60 6.60 -10.90
CA LEU A 88 -16.81 6.05 -9.81
C LEU A 88 -17.29 6.65 -8.48
N VAL A 89 -17.59 5.78 -7.53
CA VAL A 89 -17.92 6.15 -6.16
C VAL A 89 -16.98 5.37 -5.24
N VAL A 90 -16.22 6.10 -4.42
CA VAL A 90 -15.35 5.49 -3.42
C VAL A 90 -16.20 5.02 -2.25
N GLN A 91 -16.17 3.72 -1.99
CA GLN A 91 -16.90 3.13 -0.88
C GLN A 91 -16.07 3.26 0.39
N ILE A 92 -16.72 3.62 1.49
CA ILE A 92 -16.07 3.84 2.78
C ILE A 92 -16.73 2.93 3.82
N VAL A 93 -15.90 2.15 4.50
CA VAL A 93 -16.29 1.30 5.61
C VAL A 93 -15.67 1.91 6.86
N LEU A 94 -16.51 2.25 7.84
CA LEU A 94 -16.07 2.80 9.11
C LEU A 94 -15.99 1.68 10.14
N ILE A 95 -14.79 1.42 10.65
CA ILE A 95 -14.55 0.42 11.69
C ILE A 95 -14.22 1.14 12.99
N ALA A 96 -14.98 0.89 14.05
CA ALA A 96 -14.66 1.33 15.40
C ALA A 96 -13.91 0.22 16.14
N GLU A 97 -12.82 0.54 16.85
CA GLU A 97 -12.04 -0.47 17.55
C GLU A 97 -12.79 -1.15 18.71
N SER A 98 -13.77 -0.49 19.32
CA SER A 98 -14.55 -1.01 20.45
C SER A 98 -16.05 -0.77 20.29
N MET A 99 -16.87 -1.57 20.99
CA MET A 99 -18.32 -1.36 21.06
C MET A 99 -18.68 -0.03 21.73
N ARG A 100 -17.88 0.40 22.71
CA ARG A 100 -18.06 1.69 23.40
C ARG A 100 -17.91 2.85 22.42
N LEU A 101 -16.87 2.83 21.60
CA LEU A 101 -16.64 3.81 20.55
C LEU A 101 -17.78 3.80 19.53
N GLN A 102 -18.21 2.62 19.09
CA GLN A 102 -19.36 2.48 18.19
C GLN A 102 -20.62 3.16 18.74
N ALA A 103 -20.96 2.89 20.00
CA ALA A 103 -22.13 3.50 20.66
C ALA A 103 -21.99 5.03 20.73
N MET A 104 -20.81 5.54 21.05
CA MET A 104 -20.54 6.98 21.07
C MET A 104 -20.66 7.61 19.68
N MET A 105 -20.12 7.00 18.63
CA MET A 105 -20.25 7.48 17.25
C MET A 105 -21.71 7.49 16.79
N ALA A 106 -22.51 6.53 17.25
CA ALA A 106 -23.94 6.49 16.97
C ALA A 106 -24.71 7.68 17.54
N THR A 107 -24.28 8.27 18.67
CA THR A 107 -24.90 9.50 19.22
C THR A 107 -24.75 10.71 18.29
N TYR A 108 -23.67 10.75 17.50
CA TYR A 108 -23.45 11.75 16.44
C TYR A 108 -24.11 11.36 15.11
N GLY A 109 -24.91 10.29 15.09
CA GLY A 109 -25.57 9.77 13.90
C GLY A 109 -24.61 9.14 12.89
N ILE A 110 -23.41 8.73 13.32
CA ILE A 110 -22.40 8.08 12.48
C ILE A 110 -22.47 6.57 12.74
N GLN A 111 -22.80 5.81 11.69
CA GLN A 111 -22.88 4.35 11.79
C GLN A 111 -21.51 3.73 11.50
N THR A 112 -20.96 3.02 12.48
CA THR A 112 -19.71 2.27 12.37
C THR A 112 -19.95 0.78 12.68
N GLN A 113 -19.01 -0.08 12.30
CA GLN A 113 -19.02 -1.50 12.66
C GLN A 113 -17.83 -1.85 13.54
N THR A 114 -17.96 -2.85 14.41
CA THR A 114 -16.81 -3.39 15.13
C THR A 114 -16.12 -4.53 14.34
N PRO A 115 -14.86 -4.88 14.66
CA PRO A 115 -14.20 -6.04 14.06
C PRO A 115 -14.97 -7.35 14.22
N HIS A 116 -15.75 -7.50 15.29
CA HIS A 116 -16.58 -8.69 15.51
C HIS A 116 -17.80 -8.71 14.57
N GLU A 117 -18.47 -7.58 14.36
CA GLU A 117 -19.66 -7.49 13.48
C GLU A 117 -19.36 -7.69 11.99
N VAL A 118 -18.10 -7.54 11.57
CA VAL A 118 -17.70 -7.75 10.17
C VAL A 118 -17.32 -9.19 9.85
N GLU A 119 -17.25 -10.07 10.85
CA GLU A 119 -17.01 -11.50 10.65
C GLU A 119 -18.02 -12.07 9.62
N PRO A 120 -17.59 -12.93 8.68
CA PRO A 120 -16.30 -13.64 8.63
C PRO A 120 -15.16 -12.85 7.95
N VAL A 121 -15.36 -11.57 7.61
CA VAL A 121 -14.31 -10.77 6.97
C VAL A 121 -13.28 -10.34 8.01
N GLN A 122 -12.02 -10.65 7.75
CA GLN A 122 -10.93 -10.26 8.62
C GLN A 122 -10.41 -8.87 8.26
N ILE A 123 -10.13 -8.06 9.26
CA ILE A 123 -9.50 -6.75 9.08
C ILE A 123 -8.01 -6.90 9.34
N TRP A 124 -7.18 -6.59 8.34
CA TRP A 124 -5.73 -6.70 8.43
C TRP A 124 -5.04 -5.33 8.33
N SER A 125 -3.86 -5.23 8.94
CA SER A 125 -2.93 -4.15 8.60
C SER A 125 -2.43 -4.31 7.16
N SER A 126 -2.09 -3.20 6.52
CA SER A 126 -1.32 -3.19 5.28
C SER A 126 -0.01 -4.00 5.38
N ARG A 127 0.63 -4.10 6.56
CA ARG A 127 1.84 -4.91 6.78
C ARG A 127 1.62 -6.40 6.62
N GLU A 128 0.47 -6.92 7.07
CA GLU A 128 0.14 -8.34 6.90
C GLU A 128 0.00 -8.70 5.43
N LEU A 129 -0.60 -7.79 4.65
CA LEU A 129 -0.69 -7.94 3.20
C LEU A 129 0.70 -7.93 2.53
N VAL A 130 1.67 -7.17 3.05
CA VAL A 130 3.07 -7.22 2.57
C VAL A 130 3.69 -8.61 2.80
N LYS A 131 3.42 -9.24 3.95
CA LYS A 131 3.90 -10.61 4.24
C LYS A 131 3.35 -11.62 3.24
N VAL A 132 2.05 -11.53 2.92
CA VAL A 132 1.44 -12.36 1.87
C VAL A 132 2.11 -12.11 0.53
N TYR A 133 2.25 -10.85 0.11
CA TYR A 133 2.84 -10.54 -1.18
C TYR A 133 4.31 -10.91 -1.30
N LYS A 134 5.07 -11.05 -0.21
CA LYS A 134 6.45 -11.55 -0.23
C LYS A 134 6.54 -12.95 -0.85
N GLN A 135 5.52 -13.79 -0.64
CA GLN A 135 5.46 -15.15 -1.19
C GLN A 135 5.21 -15.20 -2.69
N LEU A 136 4.80 -14.08 -3.29
CA LEU A 136 4.59 -14.01 -4.72
C LEU A 136 5.90 -14.25 -5.47
N GLY A 137 5.98 -15.33 -6.23
CA GLY A 137 7.13 -15.68 -7.05
C GLY A 137 8.26 -16.40 -6.30
N VAL A 138 8.01 -16.90 -5.08
CA VAL A 138 8.95 -17.81 -4.40
C VAL A 138 9.06 -19.10 -5.19
N ASN A 139 10.29 -19.54 -5.47
CA ASN A 139 10.56 -20.81 -6.14
C ASN A 139 11.91 -21.36 -5.66
N SER A 140 11.85 -22.41 -4.85
CA SER A 140 13.03 -23.06 -4.27
C SER A 140 13.93 -23.70 -5.32
N LYS A 141 13.39 -24.23 -6.42
CA LYS A 141 14.17 -24.84 -7.51
C LYS A 141 15.00 -23.82 -8.29
N LEU A 142 14.49 -22.60 -8.39
CA LEU A 142 15.13 -21.50 -9.12
C LEU A 142 15.88 -20.52 -8.19
N ASN A 143 15.98 -20.83 -6.89
CA ASN A 143 16.54 -19.94 -5.86
C ASN A 143 15.91 -18.54 -5.87
N LEU A 144 14.60 -18.45 -6.16
CA LEU A 144 13.84 -17.19 -6.13
C LEU A 144 13.19 -17.00 -4.77
N ASN A 145 13.55 -15.90 -4.11
CA ASN A 145 13.07 -15.56 -2.77
C ASN A 145 11.75 -14.77 -2.74
N GLY A 146 11.08 -14.64 -3.89
CA GLY A 146 9.81 -13.94 -4.04
C GLY A 146 9.92 -12.42 -4.20
N ARG A 147 8.80 -11.73 -3.95
CA ARG A 147 8.69 -10.28 -4.11
C ARG A 147 9.43 -9.56 -2.97
N PRO A 148 10.24 -8.53 -3.27
CA PRO A 148 10.85 -7.71 -2.22
C PRO A 148 9.78 -7.02 -1.36
N VAL A 149 10.08 -6.86 -0.08
CA VAL A 149 9.20 -6.18 0.90
C VAL A 149 8.98 -4.74 0.43
N ARG A 150 7.75 -4.40 0.09
CA ARG A 150 7.34 -3.04 -0.33
C ARG A 150 5.98 -2.71 0.28
N PRO A 151 5.79 -1.48 0.81
CA PRO A 151 4.50 -1.09 1.36
C PRO A 151 3.42 -1.13 0.29
N ILE A 152 2.20 -1.45 0.72
CA ILE A 152 1.02 -1.43 -0.14
C ILE A 152 0.40 -0.04 -0.04
N GLY A 153 0.33 0.68 -1.16
CA GLY A 153 -0.30 2.01 -1.21
C GLY A 153 -1.83 1.96 -1.24
N ALA A 154 -2.43 3.14 -1.23
CA ALA A 154 -3.87 3.43 -1.31
C ALA A 154 -4.70 2.49 -2.19
N LEU A 155 -4.26 2.29 -3.44
CA LEU A 155 -5.00 1.50 -4.44
C LEU A 155 -5.00 0.00 -4.11
N GLY A 156 -4.00 -0.47 -3.37
CA GLY A 156 -3.94 -1.85 -2.89
C GLY A 156 -4.80 -2.02 -1.64
N THR A 157 -4.67 -1.14 -0.65
CA THR A 157 -5.47 -1.20 0.59
C THR A 157 -6.96 -0.96 0.34
N SER A 158 -7.34 -0.28 -0.75
CA SER A 158 -8.73 -0.06 -1.15
C SER A 158 -9.40 -1.24 -1.87
N LYS A 159 -8.82 -2.45 -1.78
CA LYS A 159 -9.39 -3.69 -2.33
C LYS A 159 -9.84 -4.62 -1.22
N VAL A 160 -10.78 -5.49 -1.57
CA VAL A 160 -11.10 -6.67 -0.77
C VAL A 160 -10.26 -7.84 -1.31
N TYR A 161 -9.60 -8.57 -0.42
CA TYR A 161 -8.73 -9.68 -0.78
C TYR A 161 -9.36 -11.03 -0.44
N ARG A 162 -9.10 -12.03 -1.29
CA ARG A 162 -9.37 -13.44 -1.00
C ARG A 162 -8.06 -14.17 -0.81
N VAL A 163 -7.79 -14.64 0.41
CA VAL A 163 -6.52 -15.27 0.80
C VAL A 163 -6.82 -16.59 1.50
N CYS A 164 -6.40 -17.72 0.92
CA CYS A 164 -6.65 -19.06 1.47
C CYS A 164 -8.12 -19.29 1.91
N GLY A 165 -9.09 -18.85 1.10
CA GLY A 165 -10.53 -18.94 1.40
C GLY A 165 -11.08 -17.85 2.33
N MET A 166 -10.22 -17.11 3.04
CA MET A 166 -10.61 -15.99 3.90
C MET A 166 -10.89 -14.74 3.07
N THR A 167 -11.86 -13.94 3.51
CA THR A 167 -12.06 -12.58 2.98
C THR A 167 -11.34 -11.60 3.87
N VAL A 168 -10.52 -10.74 3.30
CA VAL A 168 -9.69 -9.80 4.04
C VAL A 168 -9.95 -8.39 3.53
N LEU A 169 -10.14 -7.46 4.46
CA LEU A 169 -10.15 -6.02 4.22
C LEU A 169 -8.93 -5.40 4.90
N CYS A 170 -8.20 -4.54 4.20
CA CYS A 170 -7.04 -3.86 4.78
C CYS A 170 -7.33 -2.40 5.06
N TYR A 171 -6.83 -1.87 6.17
CA TYR A 171 -6.82 -0.43 6.39
C TYR A 171 -5.54 0.21 5.83
N PRO A 172 -5.60 1.46 5.34
CA PRO A 172 -4.45 2.23 4.86
C PRO A 172 -3.35 2.40 5.92
N LEU A 173 -2.12 2.64 5.46
CA LEU A 173 -0.94 2.85 6.32
C LEU A 173 -1.12 4.00 7.32
N ILE A 174 -1.91 5.02 6.96
CA ILE A 174 -2.21 6.18 7.83
C ILE A 174 -2.91 5.80 9.15
N PHE A 175 -3.56 4.62 9.22
CA PHE A 175 -4.20 4.11 10.44
C PHE A 175 -3.36 3.10 11.21
N GLU A 176 -2.14 2.83 10.74
CA GLU A 176 -1.22 1.96 11.44
C GLU A 176 -0.62 2.68 12.65
N VAL A 177 -0.49 1.96 13.77
CA VAL A 177 0.17 2.53 14.96
C VAL A 177 1.63 2.78 14.62
N SER A 178 1.97 4.05 14.53
CA SER A 178 3.34 4.52 14.36
C SER A 178 3.79 5.18 15.65
N GLU A 179 5.05 4.95 16.04
CA GLU A 179 5.68 5.64 17.18
C GLU A 179 5.90 7.14 16.91
N PHE A 180 5.68 7.57 15.67
CA PHE A 180 5.91 8.94 15.25
C PHE A 180 4.74 9.86 15.61
N TYR A 181 5.02 10.91 16.37
CA TYR A 181 4.03 11.82 16.95
C TYR A 181 3.11 12.51 15.93
N LEU A 182 3.55 12.74 14.69
CA LEU A 182 2.70 13.41 13.68
C LEU A 182 1.43 12.62 13.35
N TYR A 183 1.44 11.29 13.49
CA TYR A 183 0.24 10.46 13.26
C TYR A 183 -0.83 10.61 14.35
N ARG A 184 -0.52 11.29 15.47
CA ARG A 184 -1.47 11.58 16.54
C ARG A 184 -2.21 12.89 16.35
N ASP A 185 -1.77 13.72 15.40
CA ASP A 185 -2.44 14.99 15.07
C ASP A 185 -3.67 14.71 14.21
N MET A 186 -4.85 15.09 14.72
CA MET A 186 -6.12 14.88 14.01
C MET A 186 -6.26 15.74 12.76
N ALA A 187 -5.72 16.95 12.72
CA ALA A 187 -5.78 17.78 11.53
C ALA A 187 -4.98 17.17 10.38
N LEU A 188 -3.79 16.64 10.67
CA LEU A 188 -2.98 15.91 9.68
C LEU A 188 -3.68 14.63 9.22
N LEU A 189 -4.23 13.84 10.14
CA LEU A 189 -4.96 12.62 9.79
C LEU A 189 -6.16 12.92 8.86
N ILE A 190 -6.89 14.01 9.12
CA ILE A 190 -8.02 14.44 8.27
C ILE A 190 -7.54 14.79 6.86
N ASP A 191 -6.45 15.52 6.72
CA ASP A 191 -5.88 15.89 5.42
C ASP A 191 -5.36 14.66 4.66
N ASP A 192 -4.71 13.74 5.36
CA ASP A 192 -4.25 12.46 4.81
C ASP A 192 -5.43 11.61 4.32
N ILE A 193 -6.52 11.50 5.08
CA ILE A 193 -7.74 10.78 4.65
C ILE A 193 -8.31 11.40 3.38
N LYS A 194 -8.42 12.73 3.30
CA LYS A 194 -8.92 13.43 2.13
C LYS A 194 -8.03 13.19 0.91
N THR A 195 -6.72 13.30 1.09
CA THR A 195 -5.72 13.07 0.03
C THR A 195 -5.79 11.64 -0.48
N GLU A 196 -5.89 10.66 0.41
CA GLU A 196 -6.06 9.24 0.08
C GLU A 196 -7.35 8.99 -0.72
N LEU A 197 -8.49 9.53 -0.29
CA LEU A 197 -9.77 9.40 -1.00
C LEU A 197 -9.72 10.03 -2.40
N GLN A 198 -9.13 11.23 -2.51
CA GLN A 198 -8.94 11.90 -3.81
C GLN A 198 -8.02 11.08 -4.72
N PHE A 199 -6.92 10.56 -4.18
CA PHE A 199 -5.96 9.74 -4.93
C PHE A 199 -6.62 8.47 -5.46
N VAL A 200 -7.32 7.73 -4.59
CA VAL A 200 -8.05 6.52 -4.97
C VAL A 200 -9.06 6.86 -6.07
N GLY A 201 -9.90 7.87 -5.88
CA GLY A 201 -10.92 8.20 -6.88
C GLY A 201 -10.35 8.69 -8.22
N ARG A 202 -9.23 9.42 -8.22
CA ARG A 202 -8.60 9.91 -9.46
C ARG A 202 -7.91 8.79 -10.25
N TYR A 203 -7.24 7.87 -9.56
CA TYR A 203 -6.35 6.87 -10.16
C TYR A 203 -6.93 5.44 -10.17
N TRP A 204 -8.15 5.23 -9.69
CA TRP A 204 -8.79 3.93 -9.79
C TRP A 204 -9.04 3.54 -11.26
N ARG A 205 -8.49 2.42 -11.68
CA ARG A 205 -8.63 1.87 -13.04
C ARG A 205 -9.02 0.40 -13.03
N LEU A 206 -9.51 -0.11 -11.90
CA LEU A 206 -9.84 -1.53 -11.74
C LEU A 206 -11.35 -1.74 -11.80
N SER A 207 -11.75 -2.94 -12.20
CA SER A 207 -13.13 -3.40 -12.12
C SER A 207 -13.60 -3.52 -10.68
N GLY A 208 -14.80 -3.02 -10.40
CA GLY A 208 -15.33 -2.92 -9.04
C GLY A 208 -15.00 -1.58 -8.40
N ARG A 209 -15.77 -1.20 -7.39
CA ARG A 209 -15.61 0.06 -6.66
C ARG A 209 -14.48 -0.07 -5.63
N PRO A 210 -13.64 0.95 -5.44
CA PRO A 210 -12.66 0.94 -4.36
C PRO A 210 -13.37 0.99 -3.00
N THR A 211 -12.93 0.17 -2.05
CA THR A 211 -13.48 0.08 -0.70
C THR A 211 -12.41 0.43 0.31
N VAL A 212 -12.49 1.65 0.84
CA VAL A 212 -11.55 2.19 1.82
C VAL A 212 -12.04 1.87 3.23
N CYS A 213 -11.20 1.23 4.03
CA CYS A 213 -11.45 0.98 5.45
C CYS A 213 -10.86 2.11 6.29
N LEU A 214 -11.72 2.91 6.95
CA LEU A 214 -11.28 3.92 7.91
C LEU A 214 -11.42 3.34 9.32
N LEU A 215 -10.31 3.31 10.05
CA LEU A 215 -10.26 2.82 11.41
C LEU A 215 -10.38 3.99 12.38
N ILE A 216 -11.36 3.93 13.27
CA ILE A 216 -11.58 4.90 14.34
C ILE A 216 -11.20 4.24 15.65
N ARG A 217 -10.35 4.93 16.41
CA ARG A 217 -9.85 4.51 17.72
C ARG A 217 -10.36 5.44 18.80
N GLU A 218 -10.40 4.95 20.04
CA GLU A 218 -10.82 5.69 21.22
C GLU A 218 -9.89 6.87 21.50
N GLU A 219 -8.61 6.77 21.13
CA GLU A 219 -7.65 7.87 21.26
C GLU A 219 -8.01 9.08 20.39
N HIS A 220 -8.60 8.86 19.21
CA HIS A 220 -9.06 9.96 18.35
C HIS A 220 -10.15 10.80 19.01
N MET A 221 -10.95 10.22 19.91
CA MET A 221 -11.98 10.95 20.66
C MET A 221 -11.42 11.84 21.77
N ARG A 222 -10.20 11.57 22.23
CA ARG A 222 -9.57 12.34 23.31
C ARG A 222 -8.94 13.63 22.81
N ASP A 223 -8.72 13.71 21.50
CA ASP A 223 -8.09 14.85 20.85
C ASP A 223 -9.01 16.10 20.91
N PRO A 224 -8.47 17.29 21.26
CA PRO A 224 -9.24 18.53 21.26
C PRO A 224 -9.92 18.84 19.92
N GLN A 225 -9.32 18.42 18.80
CA GLN A 225 -9.81 18.60 17.44
C GLN A 225 -10.72 17.48 16.95
N PHE A 226 -11.22 16.60 17.84
CA PHE A 226 -12.17 15.55 17.47
C PHE A 226 -13.41 16.08 16.73
N LYS A 227 -13.82 17.32 17.01
CA LYS A 227 -14.90 18.00 16.27
C LYS A 227 -14.63 18.06 14.76
N GLU A 228 -13.39 18.31 14.35
CA GLU A 228 -13.00 18.36 12.94
C GLU A 228 -13.14 16.98 12.28
N MET A 229 -12.86 15.90 13.03
CA MET A 229 -13.08 14.53 12.57
C MET A 229 -14.58 14.24 12.38
N LEU A 230 -15.43 14.73 13.28
CA LEU A 230 -16.89 14.62 13.12
C LEU A 230 -17.38 15.38 11.88
N ASP A 231 -16.83 16.57 11.60
CA ASP A 231 -17.16 17.35 10.41
C ASP A 231 -16.76 16.60 9.12
N LEU A 232 -15.59 15.94 9.13
CA LEU A 232 -15.18 15.05 8.04
C LEU A 232 -16.17 13.89 7.88
N LEU A 233 -16.52 13.17 8.95
CA LEU A 233 -17.43 12.02 8.88
C LEU A 233 -18.85 12.44 8.44
N ALA A 234 -19.31 13.62 8.85
CA ALA A 234 -20.56 14.21 8.37
C ALA A 234 -20.49 14.56 6.88
N MET A 235 -19.36 15.11 6.41
CA MET A 235 -19.10 15.34 4.98
C MET A 235 -19.16 14.04 4.18
N LEU A 236 -18.47 12.98 4.64
CA LEU A 236 -18.50 11.67 4.01
C LEU A 236 -19.92 11.07 3.98
N LYS A 237 -20.72 11.29 5.03
CA LYS A 237 -22.12 10.84 5.09
C LYS A 237 -23.02 11.54 4.08
N LYS A 238 -22.75 12.80 3.74
CA LYS A 238 -23.46 13.55 2.67
C LYS A 238 -23.17 12.98 1.28
N GLY A 239 -22.14 12.16 1.13
CA GLY A 239 -21.80 11.46 -0.12
C GLY A 239 -20.79 12.17 -1.02
N TYR A 240 -20.19 13.26 -0.54
CA TYR A 240 -19.16 14.01 -1.28
C TYR A 240 -18.04 14.46 -0.33
N CYS A 241 -16.80 14.32 -0.77
CA CYS A 241 -15.61 14.81 -0.08
C CYS A 241 -14.72 15.56 -1.07
N ASP A 242 -14.63 16.89 -0.94
CA ASP A 242 -13.79 17.75 -1.78
C ASP A 242 -13.91 17.45 -3.30
N GLY A 243 -15.15 17.30 -3.78
CA GLY A 243 -15.47 17.00 -5.18
C GLY A 243 -15.46 15.51 -5.55
N MET A 244 -15.02 14.62 -4.66
CA MET A 244 -15.05 13.17 -4.85
C MET A 244 -16.39 12.58 -4.38
N LYS A 245 -17.03 11.77 -5.22
CA LYS A 245 -18.21 10.99 -4.84
C LYS A 245 -17.80 9.85 -3.89
N VAL A 246 -18.38 9.84 -2.69
CA VAL A 246 -18.12 8.82 -1.67
C VAL A 246 -19.43 8.18 -1.21
N ARG A 247 -19.35 6.93 -0.74
CA ARG A 247 -20.49 6.24 -0.16
C ARG A 247 -20.06 5.49 1.09
N ILE A 248 -20.53 5.95 2.25
CA ILE A 248 -20.43 5.20 3.49
C ILE A 248 -21.47 4.07 3.47
N GLY A 249 -21.09 2.91 3.98
CA GLY A 249 -22.03 1.82 4.21
C GLY A 249 -21.43 0.70 5.04
N ARG A 250 -22.30 -0.24 5.45
CA ARG A 250 -21.86 -1.50 6.06
C ARG A 250 -21.07 -2.31 5.04
N LEU A 251 -19.99 -2.95 5.49
CA LEU A 251 -19.09 -3.77 4.66
C LEU A 251 -19.86 -4.83 3.86
N GLN A 252 -20.79 -5.55 4.50
CA GLN A 252 -21.60 -6.60 3.87
C GLN A 252 -22.40 -6.10 2.65
N ASN A 253 -22.85 -4.85 2.68
CA ASN A 253 -23.59 -4.25 1.57
C ASN A 253 -22.67 -3.82 0.43
N LEU A 254 -21.44 -3.40 0.77
CA LEU A 254 -20.48 -2.84 -0.18
C LEU A 254 -19.67 -3.93 -0.91
N ILE A 255 -19.41 -5.08 -0.28
CA ILE A 255 -18.62 -6.19 -0.83
C ILE A 255 -19.09 -6.60 -2.23
N SER A 256 -20.41 -6.69 -2.45
CA SER A 256 -21.01 -7.12 -3.73
C SER A 256 -20.58 -6.28 -4.94
N SER A 257 -20.22 -5.01 -4.71
CA SER A 257 -19.79 -4.06 -5.75
C SER A 257 -18.32 -3.63 -5.60
N SER A 258 -17.61 -4.19 -4.61
CA SER A 258 -16.20 -3.92 -4.36
C SER A 258 -15.29 -4.57 -5.40
N CYS A 259 -14.06 -4.07 -5.52
CA CYS A 259 -13.01 -4.77 -6.25
C CYS A 259 -12.42 -5.88 -5.39
N ILE A 260 -12.65 -7.12 -5.80
CA ILE A 260 -12.13 -8.32 -5.13
C ILE A 260 -10.89 -8.84 -5.87
N GLU A 261 -9.79 -8.97 -5.15
CA GLU A 261 -8.54 -9.54 -5.65
C GLU A 261 -8.26 -10.89 -4.98
N HIS A 262 -8.10 -11.94 -5.78
CA HIS A 262 -7.74 -13.26 -5.26
C HIS A 262 -6.24 -13.46 -5.28
N LEU A 263 -5.69 -13.90 -4.14
CA LEU A 263 -4.28 -14.20 -3.97
C LEU A 263 -4.06 -15.72 -4.03
N ASP A 264 -4.43 -16.33 -5.16
CA ASP A 264 -4.44 -17.79 -5.33
C ASP A 264 -3.06 -18.46 -5.22
N PHE A 265 -1.98 -17.70 -5.41
CA PHE A 265 -0.61 -18.20 -5.22
C PHE A 265 -0.34 -18.63 -3.77
N MET A 266 -1.14 -18.17 -2.80
CA MET A 266 -1.02 -18.60 -1.41
C MET A 266 -1.47 -20.05 -1.21
N ASN A 267 -2.29 -20.61 -2.10
CA ASN A 267 -2.73 -22.01 -1.99
C ASN A 267 -1.56 -23.01 -2.18
N THR A 268 -0.47 -22.58 -2.80
CA THR A 268 0.73 -23.42 -2.99
C THR A 268 1.79 -23.24 -1.90
N VAL A 269 1.59 -22.27 -1.00
CA VAL A 269 2.53 -21.96 0.09
C VAL A 269 2.07 -22.71 1.33
N ASP A 270 3.02 -23.33 2.03
CA ASP A 270 2.72 -23.92 3.33
C ASP A 270 2.36 -22.80 4.32
N THR A 271 1.06 -22.69 4.61
CA THR A 271 0.51 -21.61 5.44
C THR A 271 0.65 -21.93 6.92
N SER A 272 1.08 -23.15 7.29
CA SER A 272 1.21 -23.59 8.68
C SER A 272 2.20 -22.74 9.50
N GLU A 273 3.18 -22.14 8.85
CA GLU A 273 4.17 -21.25 9.48
C GLU A 273 3.76 -19.76 9.45
N MET A 274 2.65 -19.41 8.79
CA MET A 274 2.23 -18.02 8.61
C MET A 274 1.12 -17.61 9.56
N THR A 275 1.48 -16.95 10.65
CA THR A 275 0.51 -16.32 11.55
C THR A 275 0.22 -14.89 11.10
N PHE A 276 -1.01 -14.66 10.64
CA PHE A 276 -1.50 -13.32 10.30
C PHE A 276 -2.14 -12.67 11.52
N GLN A 277 -1.80 -11.40 11.77
CA GLN A 277 -2.39 -10.62 12.85
C GLN A 277 -3.63 -9.87 12.36
N GLN A 278 -4.82 -10.38 12.74
CA GLN A 278 -6.07 -9.67 12.54
C GLN A 278 -6.22 -8.53 13.56
N PHE A 279 -6.75 -7.40 13.11
CA PHE A 279 -7.22 -6.34 14.00
C PHE A 279 -8.44 -6.83 14.79
N ARG A 280 -8.25 -7.03 16.10
CA ARG A 280 -9.28 -7.53 17.01
C ARG A 280 -10.02 -6.38 17.66
N GLN A 281 -11.28 -6.64 18.04
CA GLN A 281 -12.06 -5.72 18.82
C GLN A 281 -11.38 -5.51 20.18
N LEU A 282 -11.28 -4.25 20.61
CA LEU A 282 -10.81 -3.89 21.93
C LEU A 282 -11.91 -4.21 22.95
N GLU A 283 -11.59 -5.10 23.89
CA GLU A 283 -12.45 -5.46 25.02
C GLU A 283 -12.00 -4.71 26.27
N HIS A 284 -12.96 -4.13 26.99
CA HIS A 284 -12.70 -3.47 28.28
C HIS A 284 -13.13 -4.41 29.41
N GLU A 285 -12.27 -4.63 30.40
CA GLU A 285 -12.56 -5.49 31.56
C GLU A 285 -13.71 -4.94 32.43
N TYR A 286 -13.96 -3.63 32.36
CA TYR A 286 -15.03 -2.97 33.12
C TYR A 286 -16.24 -2.64 32.22
N ILE A 287 -17.38 -3.27 32.53
CA ILE A 287 -18.68 -3.15 31.84
C ILE A 287 -19.42 -1.83 32.19
N GLY A 288 -18.90 -1.06 33.15
CA GLY A 288 -19.49 0.24 33.52
C GLY A 288 -19.35 1.28 32.41
N TYR A 289 -20.39 2.08 32.17
CA TYR A 289 -20.33 3.26 31.32
C TYR A 289 -19.37 4.30 31.93
N GLN A 290 -18.06 4.14 31.69
CA GLN A 290 -17.10 5.22 31.84
C GLN A 290 -17.06 5.98 30.52
N SER A 291 -17.43 7.26 30.57
CA SER A 291 -17.37 8.12 29.39
C SER A 291 -15.95 8.11 28.81
N LEU A 292 -15.84 8.05 27.48
CA LEU A 292 -14.56 8.18 26.77
C LEU A 292 -13.85 9.50 27.10
N THR A 293 -14.62 10.52 27.49
CA THR A 293 -14.14 11.84 27.91
C THR A 293 -13.62 11.88 29.34
N ASP A 294 -13.99 10.90 30.17
CA ASP A 294 -13.74 10.91 31.62
C ASP A 294 -12.55 10.04 32.03
N VAL A 295 -11.91 9.38 31.05
CA VAL A 295 -10.63 8.68 31.26
C VAL A 295 -9.52 9.74 31.36
N PRO A 296 -8.70 9.74 32.43
CA PRO A 296 -7.70 10.77 32.65
C PRO A 296 -6.78 10.95 31.43
N ARG A 297 -6.66 12.21 30.98
CA ARG A 297 -5.73 12.62 29.93
C ARG A 297 -4.31 12.39 30.45
N ALA A 298 -3.70 11.30 29.98
CA ALA A 298 -2.35 10.82 30.30
C ALA A 298 -2.17 10.20 31.69
N LEU A 299 -1.55 9.02 31.71
CA LEU A 299 -0.68 8.65 32.83
C LEU A 299 0.41 9.73 32.87
N GLN A 300 0.63 10.38 34.00
CA GLN A 300 1.81 11.22 34.20
C GLN A 300 3.04 10.36 33.91
N TYR A 301 3.63 10.55 32.73
CA TYR A 301 4.92 9.96 32.42
C TYR A 301 5.98 10.77 33.15
N THR A 302 6.22 10.41 34.40
CA THR A 302 7.44 10.79 35.12
C THR A 302 8.59 10.00 34.52
N GLU A 303 9.26 10.58 33.53
CA GLU A 303 10.60 10.14 33.18
C GLU A 303 11.53 10.62 34.31
N ASP A 304 12.20 9.70 35.01
CA ASP A 304 13.24 10.10 35.95
C ASP A 304 14.28 10.94 35.19
N PRO A 305 14.65 12.15 35.67
CA PRO A 305 15.63 12.98 34.99
C PRO A 305 16.96 12.24 34.96
N LYS A 306 17.27 11.58 33.84
CA LYS A 306 18.55 10.90 33.65
C LYS A 306 19.64 11.97 33.59
N THR A 307 20.43 12.05 34.65
CA THR A 307 21.56 12.97 34.77
C THR A 307 22.50 12.79 33.57
N PHE A 308 22.70 13.87 32.81
CA PHE A 308 23.48 13.90 31.56
C PHE A 308 24.96 13.45 31.73
N GLN A 309 25.43 13.36 32.98
CA GLN A 309 26.83 13.06 33.33
C GLN A 309 27.27 11.62 33.01
N LEU A 310 26.35 10.68 32.78
CA LEU A 310 26.69 9.29 32.41
C LEU A 310 26.88 9.06 30.90
N ARG A 311 26.54 10.03 30.04
CA ARG A 311 26.58 9.86 28.57
C ARG A 311 27.91 10.25 27.92
N THR A 312 28.88 10.78 28.65
CA THR A 312 30.16 11.22 28.07
C THR A 312 31.12 10.05 27.73
N ILE A 313 30.81 8.82 28.15
CA ILE A 313 31.75 7.68 28.06
C ILE A 313 31.37 6.67 26.96
N LEU A 314 30.15 6.73 26.40
CA LEU A 314 29.69 5.73 25.43
C LEU A 314 29.45 6.34 24.05
N ARG A 315 30.08 5.75 23.03
CA ARG A 315 29.87 6.12 21.62
C ARG A 315 28.42 5.83 21.22
N THR A 316 27.88 6.68 20.35
CA THR A 316 26.47 6.71 19.92
C THR A 316 25.92 5.35 19.48
N CYS A 317 26.76 4.46 18.92
CA CYS A 317 26.35 3.11 18.52
C CYS A 317 25.90 2.22 19.68
N THR A 318 26.50 2.35 20.87
CA THR A 318 26.20 1.47 22.01
C THR A 318 24.86 1.83 22.67
N ILE A 319 24.43 3.09 22.56
CA ILE A 319 23.17 3.58 23.10
C ILE A 319 21.98 3.01 22.30
N MET A 320 22.14 2.81 20.99
CA MET A 320 21.08 2.25 20.14
C MET A 320 20.90 0.75 20.33
N GLN A 321 21.96 0.01 20.73
CA GLN A 321 21.86 -1.43 20.98
C GLN A 321 21.11 -1.78 22.27
N GLY A 322 21.31 -1.00 23.35
CA GLY A 322 20.61 -1.24 24.63
C GLY A 322 19.09 -0.97 24.58
N ALA A 323 18.58 -0.33 23.53
CA ALA A 323 17.14 -0.13 23.34
C ALA A 323 16.44 -1.31 22.67
N TYR A 324 17.19 -2.26 22.08
CA TYR A 324 16.62 -3.46 21.45
C TYR A 324 16.48 -4.65 22.42
N ASP A 325 17.09 -4.58 23.61
CA ASP A 325 17.09 -5.69 24.59
C ASP A 325 16.02 -5.56 25.69
N THR A 326 15.20 -4.51 25.64
CA THR A 326 14.01 -4.38 26.51
C THR A 326 12.77 -4.10 25.64
N GLY A 327 12.20 -5.18 25.11
CA GLY A 327 10.96 -5.19 24.34
C GLY A 327 10.51 -6.60 24.07
#